data_AF-A0A2G2HGX3-F1
#
_entry.id   AF-A0A2G2HGX3-F1
#
_cell.length_a   1.000
_cell.length_b   1.000
_cell.length_c   1.000
_cell.angle_alpha   90.00
_cell.angle_beta   90.00
_cell.angle_gamma   90.00
#
_symmetry.space_group_name_H-M   'P 1'
#
loop_
_entity.id
_entity.type
_entity.pdbx_description
1 polymer ?
#
loop_
_entity_poly.entity_id
_entity_poly.type
_entity_poly.pdbx_seq_one_letter_code
_entity_poly.pdbx_strand_id
1 'polypeptide(L)'
;MAKVLNKKKVAKISLKASKKVSKKKNLKKVTKSVIKKVIKAKPTKVKTAKKVAKKTAKKVAKKVNKKASKKIVTKVAKKPTKKVAKKVNKKAANNTSKKARKSA
;
A
#
# COMPACT_ATOMS: atom_id res chain seq x y z
N MET A 1 -1.41 30.58 -26.98
CA MET A 1 -1.64 29.54 -25.93
C MET A 1 -0.42 28.62 -25.82
N ALA A 2 0.11 28.35 -24.63
CA ALA A 2 1.26 27.45 -24.48
C ALA A 2 0.85 25.99 -24.73
N LYS A 3 1.56 25.29 -25.62
CA LYS A 3 1.26 23.89 -25.97
C LYS A 3 1.48 22.97 -24.77
N VAL A 4 0.48 22.14 -24.46
CA VAL A 4 0.56 21.14 -23.38
C VAL A 4 1.67 20.13 -23.71
N LEU A 5 2.42 19.72 -22.68
CA LEU A 5 3.46 18.71 -22.84
C LEU A 5 2.91 17.39 -23.37
N ASN A 6 3.59 16.84 -24.39
CA ASN A 6 3.26 15.54 -24.96
C ASN A 6 3.22 14.43 -23.88
N LYS A 7 2.21 13.56 -23.96
CA LYS A 7 2.01 12.39 -23.10
C LYS A 7 3.30 11.54 -22.94
N LYS A 8 4.06 11.32 -24.02
CA LYS A 8 5.34 10.57 -23.97
C LYS A 8 6.37 11.24 -23.05
N LYS A 9 6.49 12.57 -23.11
CA LYS A 9 7.39 13.35 -22.23
C LYS A 9 6.92 13.30 -20.78
N VAL A 10 5.62 13.45 -20.54
CA VAL A 10 5.03 13.35 -19.19
C VAL A 10 5.26 11.97 -18.57
N ALA A 11 5.14 10.91 -19.36
CA ALA A 11 5.41 9.54 -18.92
C ALA A 11 6.87 9.34 -18.50
N LYS A 12 7.84 9.80 -19.31
CA LYS A 12 9.28 9.74 -18.96
C LYS A 12 9.60 10.49 -17.67
N ILE A 13 9.04 11.69 -17.48
CA ILE A 13 9.22 12.48 -16.25
C ILE A 13 8.65 11.76 -15.03
N SER A 14 7.42 11.23 -15.17
CA SER A 14 6.73 10.52 -14.09
C SER A 14 7.44 9.22 -13.71
N LEU A 15 8.00 8.50 -14.67
CA LEU A 15 8.81 7.30 -14.45
C LEU A 15 10.08 7.65 -13.64
N LYS A 16 10.84 8.67 -14.06
CA LYS A 16 12.05 9.13 -13.34
C LYS A 16 11.71 9.54 -11.91
N ALA A 17 10.62 10.28 -11.70
CA ALA A 17 10.18 10.67 -10.36
C ALA A 17 9.76 9.47 -9.51
N SER A 18 9.06 8.50 -10.08
CA SER A 18 8.58 7.32 -9.35
C SER A 18 9.71 6.36 -8.98
N LYS A 19 10.74 6.21 -9.84
CA LYS A 19 11.93 5.40 -9.56
C LYS A 19 12.69 5.89 -8.32
N LYS A 20 12.75 7.20 -8.08
CA LYS A 20 13.44 7.77 -6.91
C LYS A 20 12.74 7.55 -5.57
N VAL A 21 11.46 7.16 -5.57
CA VAL A 21 10.63 7.15 -4.34
C VAL A 21 10.01 5.78 -4.07
N SER A 22 10.01 4.86 -5.04
CA SER A 22 9.36 3.56 -4.90
C SER A 22 10.26 2.40 -5.30
N LYS A 23 10.22 1.34 -4.47
CA LYS A 23 10.89 0.06 -4.77
C LYS A 23 10.26 -0.60 -6.01
N LYS A 24 11.05 -1.41 -6.74
CA LYS A 24 10.71 -2.04 -8.03
C LYS A 24 9.31 -2.68 -8.06
N LYS A 25 8.90 -3.39 -7.00
CA LYS A 25 7.57 -4.03 -6.87
C LYS A 25 6.38 -3.05 -6.97
N ASN A 26 6.50 -1.84 -6.43
CA ASN A 26 5.39 -0.85 -6.41
C ASN A 26 5.49 0.18 -7.54
N LEU A 27 6.59 0.17 -8.31
CA LEU A 27 6.91 1.19 -9.30
C LEU A 27 5.84 1.32 -10.39
N LYS A 28 5.31 0.21 -10.90
CA LYS A 28 4.28 0.22 -11.97
C LYS A 28 3.00 0.93 -11.51
N LYS A 29 2.55 0.65 -10.28
CA LYS A 29 1.33 1.24 -9.70
C LYS A 29 1.50 2.72 -9.35
N VAL A 30 2.66 3.08 -8.79
CA VAL A 30 2.99 4.48 -8.49
C VAL A 30 3.09 5.27 -9.80
N THR A 31 3.79 4.75 -10.81
CA THR A 31 3.98 5.45 -12.09
C THR A 31 2.65 5.70 -12.81
N LYS A 32 1.75 4.70 -12.93
CA LYS A 32 0.44 4.88 -13.56
C LYS A 32 -0.39 5.99 -12.90
N SER A 33 -0.42 6.02 -11.57
CA SER A 33 -1.19 7.02 -10.83
C SER A 33 -0.55 8.41 -10.86
N VAL A 34 0.78 8.52 -10.88
CA VAL A 34 1.48 9.78 -11.07
C VAL A 34 1.23 10.33 -12.47
N ILE A 35 1.32 9.51 -13.52
CA ILE A 35 1.02 9.92 -14.89
C ILE A 35 -0.39 10.49 -15.00
N LYS A 36 -1.41 9.78 -14.50
CA LYS A 36 -2.80 10.23 -14.57
C LYS A 36 -3.01 11.61 -13.92
N LYS A 37 -2.35 11.85 -12.78
CA LYS A 37 -2.40 13.14 -12.07
C LYS A 37 -1.61 14.26 -12.74
N VAL A 38 -0.43 13.95 -13.30
CA VAL A 38 0.38 14.96 -14.00
C VAL A 38 -0.28 15.36 -15.31
N ILE A 39 -0.91 14.43 -16.04
CA ILE A 39 -1.68 14.75 -17.25
C ILE A 39 -2.88 15.64 -16.92
N LYS A 40 -3.61 15.35 -15.83
CA LYS A 40 -4.76 16.17 -15.39
C LYS A 40 -4.36 17.62 -15.07
N ALA A 41 -3.12 17.85 -14.63
CA ALA A 41 -2.58 19.17 -14.35
C ALA A 41 -2.18 19.98 -15.61
N LYS A 42 -2.33 19.41 -16.82
CA LYS A 42 -2.05 20.03 -18.13
C LYS A 42 -0.77 20.91 -18.12
N PRO A 43 0.40 20.39 -17.71
CA PRO A 43 1.60 21.20 -17.62
C PRO A 43 2.06 21.64 -19.00
N THR A 44 2.32 22.93 -19.15
CA THR A 44 2.88 23.53 -20.36
C THR A 44 4.41 23.52 -20.33
N LYS A 45 5.01 23.67 -19.13
CA LYS A 45 6.46 23.69 -18.92
C LYS A 45 7.00 22.41 -18.29
N VAL A 46 8.19 21.96 -18.73
CA VAL A 46 8.87 20.77 -18.19
C VAL A 46 9.20 20.94 -16.71
N LYS A 47 9.61 22.14 -16.29
CA LYS A 47 9.88 22.46 -14.88
C LYS A 47 8.64 22.21 -14.01
N THR A 48 7.46 22.63 -14.47
CA THR A 48 6.18 22.41 -13.78
C THR A 48 5.83 20.93 -13.72
N ALA A 49 5.94 20.21 -14.85
CA ALA A 49 5.70 18.77 -14.89
C ALA A 49 6.62 18.00 -13.91
N LYS A 50 7.92 18.36 -13.83
CA LYS A 50 8.85 17.77 -12.87
C LYS A 50 8.44 18.04 -11.41
N LYS A 51 8.05 19.27 -11.07
CA LYS A 51 7.61 19.63 -9.70
C LYS A 51 6.35 18.85 -9.31
N VAL A 52 5.34 18.81 -10.18
CA VAL A 52 4.08 18.08 -9.95
C VAL A 52 4.34 16.58 -9.83
N ALA A 53 5.15 16.01 -10.72
CA ALA A 53 5.50 14.58 -10.68
C ALA A 53 6.22 14.20 -9.39
N LYS A 54 7.19 15.00 -8.92
CA LYS A 54 7.91 14.77 -7.65
C LYS A 54 6.94 14.80 -6.45
N LYS A 55 6.13 15.85 -6.31
CA LYS A 55 5.16 15.97 -5.20
C LYS A 55 4.15 14.81 -5.20
N THR A 56 3.66 14.46 -6.39
CA THR A 56 2.68 13.38 -6.56
C THR A 56 3.30 12.02 -6.26
N ALA A 57 4.51 11.74 -6.74
CA ALA A 57 5.21 10.49 -6.48
C ALA A 57 5.41 10.27 -4.97
N LYS A 58 5.84 11.30 -4.21
CA LYS A 58 5.95 11.23 -2.75
C LYS A 58 4.62 10.89 -2.07
N LYS A 59 3.54 11.61 -2.40
CA LYS A 59 2.21 11.36 -1.81
C LYS A 59 1.67 9.96 -2.14
N VAL A 60 1.84 9.52 -3.39
CA VAL A 60 1.36 8.20 -3.83
C VAL A 60 2.18 7.08 -3.19
N ALA A 61 3.51 7.18 -3.17
CA ALA A 61 4.37 6.17 -2.55
C ALA A 61 4.04 5.99 -1.05
N LYS A 62 3.84 7.09 -0.31
CA LYS A 62 3.44 7.04 1.11
C LYS A 62 2.10 6.32 1.31
N LYS A 63 1.10 6.58 0.45
CA LYS A 63 -0.19 5.88 0.48
C LYS A 63 -0.06 4.39 0.15
N VAL A 64 0.76 4.03 -0.85
CA VAL A 64 0.98 2.63 -1.24
C VAL A 64 1.68 1.86 -0.12
N ASN A 65 2.73 2.43 0.49
CA ASN A 65 3.41 1.79 1.61
C ASN A 65 2.50 1.63 2.83
N LYS A 66 1.71 2.65 3.19
CA LYS A 66 0.75 2.56 4.32
C LYS A 66 -0.32 1.49 4.09
N LYS A 67 -0.79 1.29 2.86
CA LYS A 67 -1.73 0.20 2.53
C LYS A 67 -1.05 -1.17 2.57
N ALA A 68 0.20 -1.27 2.13
CA ALA A 68 0.97 -2.51 2.19
C ALA A 68 1.24 -2.93 3.64
N SER A 69 1.68 -2.02 4.50
CA SER A 69 1.92 -2.31 5.91
C SER A 69 0.65 -2.69 6.66
N LYS A 70 -0.47 -2.00 6.44
CA LYS A 70 -1.77 -2.36 7.04
C LYS A 70 -2.24 -3.78 6.65
N LYS A 71 -2.03 -4.21 5.40
CA LYS A 71 -2.39 -5.56 4.96
C LYS A 71 -1.50 -6.65 5.57
N ILE A 72 -0.23 -6.33 5.86
CA ILE A 72 0.70 -7.28 6.49
C ILE A 72 0.36 -7.41 7.97
N VAL A 73 0.18 -6.30 8.69
CA VAL A 73 -0.20 -6.31 10.11
C VAL A 73 -1.52 -7.06 10.34
N THR A 74 -2.54 -6.84 9.51
CA THR A 74 -3.82 -7.56 9.70
C THR A 74 -3.73 -9.05 9.41
N LYS A 75 -2.86 -9.49 8.51
CA LYS A 75 -2.62 -10.93 8.25
C LYS A 75 -1.76 -11.58 9.34
N VAL A 76 -0.76 -10.87 9.85
CA VAL A 76 0.17 -11.37 10.88
C VAL A 76 -0.47 -11.34 12.26
N ALA A 77 -1.30 -10.35 12.60
CA ALA A 77 -1.96 -10.27 13.91
C ALA A 77 -3.19 -11.21 14.04
N LYS A 78 -3.90 -11.51 12.94
CA LYS A 78 -5.11 -12.37 12.99
C LYS A 78 -4.82 -13.88 13.12
N LYS A 79 -3.63 -14.33 12.71
CA LYS A 79 -3.26 -15.77 12.77
C LYS A 79 -2.86 -16.26 14.17
N PRO A 80 -2.03 -15.56 14.95
CA PRO A 80 -1.63 -16.03 16.29
C PRO A 80 -2.79 -15.94 17.27
N THR A 81 -3.56 -14.84 17.27
CA THR A 81 -4.71 -14.65 18.16
C THR A 81 -5.79 -15.72 17.97
N LYS A 82 -6.13 -16.10 16.73
CA LYS A 82 -7.08 -17.20 16.48
C LYS A 82 -6.58 -18.57 16.91
N LYS A 83 -5.27 -18.86 16.79
CA LYS A 83 -4.71 -20.16 17.20
C LYS A 83 -4.61 -20.28 18.72
N VAL A 84 -4.24 -19.21 19.41
CA VAL A 84 -4.16 -19.19 20.88
C VAL A 84 -5.55 -19.30 21.50
N ALA A 85 -6.53 -18.53 21.04
CA ALA A 85 -7.90 -18.60 21.53
C ALA A 85 -8.52 -20.01 21.36
N LYS A 86 -8.32 -20.67 20.21
CA LYS A 86 -8.79 -22.05 20.00
C LYS A 86 -8.14 -23.07 20.92
N LYS A 87 -6.84 -22.95 21.21
CA LYS A 87 -6.14 -23.86 22.14
C LYS A 87 -6.61 -23.67 23.58
N VAL A 88 -6.83 -22.43 24.02
CA VAL A 88 -7.29 -22.12 25.38
C VAL A 88 -8.71 -22.62 25.60
N ASN A 89 -9.65 -22.37 24.67
CA ASN A 89 -11.02 -22.90 24.79
C ASN A 89 -11.09 -24.42 24.80
N LYS A 90 -10.27 -25.10 23.97
CA LYS A 90 -10.28 -26.57 23.92
C LYS A 90 -9.72 -27.21 25.19
N LYS A 91 -8.71 -26.60 25.82
CA LYS A 91 -8.19 -27.04 27.12
C LYS A 91 -9.17 -26.77 28.26
N ALA A 92 -9.79 -25.60 28.29
CA ALA A 92 -10.75 -25.23 29.34
C ALA A 92 -11.97 -26.16 29.34
N ALA A 93 -12.55 -26.45 28.16
CA ALA A 93 -13.69 -27.35 28.02
C ALA A 93 -13.39 -28.81 28.41
N ASN A 94 -12.19 -29.31 28.07
CA ASN A 94 -11.79 -30.68 28.44
C ASN A 94 -11.50 -30.84 29.94
N ASN A 95 -11.03 -29.79 30.61
CA ASN A 95 -10.79 -29.84 32.05
C ASN A 95 -12.09 -29.76 32.86
N THR A 96 -13.08 -28.98 32.39
CA THR A 96 -14.40 -28.92 33.02
C THR A 96 -15.20 -30.22 32.84
N SER A 97 -15.15 -30.84 31.65
CA SER A 97 -15.84 -32.12 31.41
C SER A 97 -15.21 -33.29 32.18
N LYS A 98 -13.88 -33.31 32.33
CA LYS A 98 -13.20 -34.32 33.17
C LYS A 98 -13.46 -34.13 34.66
N LYS A 99 -13.60 -32.88 35.13
CA LYS A 99 -13.91 -32.61 36.53
C LYS A 99 -15.35 -32.99 36.86
N ALA A 100 -16.31 -32.66 35.99
CA ALA A 100 -17.72 -33.03 36.14
C ALA A 100 -17.96 -34.55 36.12
N ARG A 101 -17.21 -35.31 35.31
CA ARG A 101 -17.29 -36.79 35.27
C ARG A 101 -16.67 -37.51 36.47
N LYS A 102 -15.82 -36.84 37.25
CA LYS A 102 -15.23 -37.41 38.47
C LYS A 102 -16.03 -37.10 39.73
N SER A 103 -17.03 -36.22 39.62
CA SER A 103 -17.87 -35.76 40.73
C SER A 103 -19.34 -36.19 40.57
N ALA A 104 -19.62 -37.10 39.64
CA ALA A 104 -20.90 -37.78 39.41
C ALA A 104 -20.68 -39.27 39.59
#